data_AF-A0A5E4F370-F1
#
_entry.id   AF-A0A5E4F370-F1
#
_cell.length_a   1.000
_cell.length_b   1.000
_cell.length_c   1.000
_cell.angle_alpha   90.00
_cell.angle_beta   90.00
_cell.angle_gamma   90.00
#
_symmetry.space_group_name_H-M   'P 1'
#
loop_
_entity.id
_entity.type
_entity.pdbx_description
1 polymer ?
#
loop_
_entity_poly.entity_id
_entity_poly.type
_entity_poly.pdbx_seq_one_letter_code
_entity_poly.pdbx_strand_id
1 'polypeptide(L)'
;MQIRLGVGRDSGCERDLEKGLVQPSTPGALSEPPSSPHPSRPVLVFSNSSKSLLGSNSGKALVVSNSGKALVVSNSGKALVVSNSSKSLVLSNSGKRIDQLGKKKYVKQVTGRHNDTELHLAARRGDLAAVQQFLGEIDAQMVGSEFDEEVAEIRSAIVNEVNELGETVLFIAAEQGHLGIVEELLPYMTEEGISLKNQVGFDALHIAANQGQKAIVQVLLDYDPGLSKTVGQANATPLVSAATRGHTAVVKELLSKDPSLLDVSKSNGKNALHLAARQGHVDIVKTLLDRGPQLARRTDKKGQTALHMAVKGVSSKVVRLIVERDPAIVMLPDKFGNTALHVATRKKRVEIVNELLLVRYTNVNALTRDHKTSLDIAEGLPYSEEITTIKENLTQYGAVRANELNQPRDELRNTVTEIKKDVHTQLEQARKTNQSVSGIAKELRKLHREGINNATNSVTVVASLFATVAFAAIFTLPGGDLDSGEAVVSFSVSFKIFFIFNALSLFTSLAVVLVQITLVRGETKTERRVVEVINKLMWLASVCTTVAFISSAYIVVGRRNIWAAILVTVIGGVIMAGVLGTMTYYVVKSKKFRRVRKREKMSRTGTIYSSRHSESDSEVNRIYAL
;
A
#
# COMPACT_ATOMS: atom_id res chain seq x y z
N MET A 1 29.86 35.46 -57.18
CA MET A 1 29.03 35.80 -56.01
C MET A 1 29.16 34.64 -55.03
N GLN A 2 30.03 34.70 -54.00
CA GLN A 2 29.84 35.40 -52.71
C GLN A 2 28.51 34.98 -52.04
N ILE A 3 28.48 34.55 -50.77
CA ILE A 3 29.28 34.98 -49.60
C ILE A 3 29.92 33.81 -48.81
N ARG A 4 30.88 34.14 -47.93
CA ARG A 4 31.82 33.30 -47.16
C ARG A 4 31.60 33.49 -45.64
N LEU A 5 32.27 32.68 -44.80
CA LEU A 5 32.55 32.78 -43.35
C LEU A 5 31.92 31.63 -42.52
N GLY A 6 32.58 30.99 -41.55
CA GLY A 6 33.98 31.13 -41.13
C GLY A 6 34.44 30.02 -40.16
N VAL A 7 35.61 29.45 -40.48
CA VAL A 7 36.70 28.92 -39.64
C VAL A 7 36.60 29.11 -38.11
N GLY A 8 36.88 28.03 -37.39
CA GLY A 8 37.45 28.01 -36.03
C GLY A 8 38.51 26.91 -35.94
N ARG A 9 39.70 27.22 -35.41
CA ARG A 9 40.81 26.27 -35.17
C ARG A 9 40.90 25.91 -33.68
N ASP A 10 41.58 24.79 -33.41
CA ASP A 10 42.66 24.61 -32.40
C ASP A 10 42.77 23.09 -32.09
N SER A 11 43.76 22.34 -32.57
CA SER A 11 45.19 22.29 -32.21
C SER A 11 45.50 21.54 -30.90
N GLY A 12 46.09 20.36 -30.99
CA GLY A 12 46.61 19.56 -29.87
C GLY A 12 47.27 18.26 -30.36
N CYS A 13 48.61 18.16 -30.25
CA CYS A 13 49.44 17.09 -30.84
C CYS A 13 49.65 15.86 -29.95
N GLU A 14 50.23 14.82 -30.57
CA GLU A 14 50.56 13.49 -30.03
C GLU A 14 51.60 13.46 -28.90
N ARG A 15 51.57 12.33 -28.15
CA ARG A 15 52.67 11.39 -27.79
C ARG A 15 52.21 10.58 -26.56
N ASP A 16 52.12 9.25 -26.54
CA ASP A 16 53.07 8.15 -26.86
C ASP A 16 53.64 7.51 -25.57
N LEU A 17 53.76 6.16 -25.59
CA LEU A 17 54.58 5.30 -24.70
C LEU A 17 54.15 5.19 -23.21
N GLU A 18 54.31 4.06 -22.50
CA GLU A 18 54.36 2.64 -22.87
C GLU A 18 54.30 1.76 -21.58
N LYS A 19 54.10 0.44 -21.75
CA LYS A 19 54.55 -0.68 -20.89
C LYS A 19 53.97 -0.86 -19.47
N GLY A 20 53.37 -2.05 -19.30
CA GLY A 20 53.01 -2.65 -18.01
C GLY A 20 52.41 -4.06 -18.17
N LEU A 21 53.14 -5.01 -18.77
CA LEU A 21 52.69 -6.41 -18.85
C LEU A 21 52.72 -7.07 -17.47
N VAL A 22 51.74 -7.93 -17.17
CA VAL A 22 51.90 -9.39 -16.94
C VAL A 22 50.57 -9.99 -16.43
N GLN A 23 50.18 -11.12 -17.04
CA GLN A 23 49.11 -12.06 -16.66
C GLN A 23 49.78 -13.44 -16.41
N PRO A 24 49.06 -14.54 -16.04
CA PRO A 24 47.94 -14.70 -15.09
C PRO A 24 48.14 -15.93 -14.17
N SER A 25 47.21 -16.21 -13.24
CA SER A 25 46.79 -17.59 -12.92
C SER A 25 45.48 -17.69 -12.09
N THR A 26 44.66 -18.67 -12.46
CA THR A 26 43.41 -19.16 -11.82
C THR A 26 43.64 -20.61 -11.34
N PRO A 27 42.67 -21.36 -10.75
CA PRO A 27 41.43 -21.02 -10.00
C PRO A 27 41.28 -21.80 -8.66
N GLY A 28 40.18 -21.64 -7.90
CA GLY A 28 39.75 -22.69 -6.94
C GLY A 28 38.69 -22.39 -5.85
N ALA A 29 37.53 -23.06 -5.97
CA ALA A 29 36.65 -23.62 -4.90
C ALA A 29 35.90 -22.75 -3.84
N LEU A 30 34.56 -22.78 -3.95
CA LEU A 30 33.53 -23.12 -2.94
C LEU A 30 33.67 -22.70 -1.44
N SER A 31 32.68 -21.94 -0.94
CA SER A 31 31.98 -22.19 0.35
C SER A 31 30.72 -21.30 0.52
N GLU A 32 29.84 -21.69 1.47
CA GLU A 32 28.46 -21.21 1.66
C GLU A 32 28.31 -19.93 2.53
N PRO A 33 27.16 -19.22 2.50
CA PRO A 33 26.87 -18.08 3.38
C PRO A 33 26.27 -18.49 4.75
N PRO A 34 26.42 -17.66 5.80
CA PRO A 34 25.96 -17.98 7.16
C PRO A 34 24.47 -17.69 7.42
N SER A 35 24.00 -18.20 8.55
CA SER A 35 22.60 -18.45 8.92
C SER A 35 21.94 -17.39 9.81
N SER A 36 20.61 -17.45 9.90
CA SER A 36 19.80 -16.78 10.92
C SER A 36 18.83 -17.78 11.59
N PRO A 37 18.66 -17.78 12.93
CA PRO A 37 17.82 -18.77 13.60
C PRO A 37 16.40 -18.25 13.94
N HIS A 38 15.41 -19.13 13.77
CA HIS A 38 14.11 -19.09 14.46
C HIS A 38 13.99 -20.30 15.39
N PRO A 39 13.25 -20.20 16.51
CA PRO A 39 12.67 -21.35 17.19
C PRO A 39 11.15 -21.49 16.93
N SER A 40 10.79 -22.57 16.24
CA SER A 40 9.69 -23.52 16.54
C SER A 40 8.36 -23.07 17.21
N ARG A 41 7.25 -23.42 16.55
CA ARG A 41 5.91 -23.68 17.15
C ARG A 41 5.91 -24.96 18.01
N PRO A 42 4.78 -25.26 18.69
CA PRO A 42 3.98 -26.39 18.20
C PRO A 42 2.51 -26.06 17.89
N VAL A 43 1.83 -27.01 17.25
CA VAL A 43 0.44 -26.94 16.74
C VAL A 43 -0.41 -27.99 17.46
N LEU A 44 -1.69 -27.70 17.70
CA LEU A 44 -2.73 -28.73 17.83
C LEU A 44 -3.96 -28.37 17.00
N VAL A 45 -4.70 -29.40 16.57
CA VAL A 45 -5.66 -29.39 15.45
C VAL A 45 -7.07 -29.78 15.93
N PHE A 46 -8.05 -29.61 15.03
CA PHE A 46 -9.45 -30.07 15.03
C PHE A 46 -10.50 -29.05 15.48
N SER A 47 -11.69 -28.93 14.87
CA SER A 47 -12.12 -29.08 13.45
C SER A 47 -13.61 -28.69 13.31
N ASN A 48 -14.03 -28.27 12.11
CA ASN A 48 -15.34 -28.47 11.42
C ASN A 48 -16.42 -29.31 12.15
N SER A 49 -17.74 -29.07 12.06
CA SER A 49 -18.62 -28.40 11.07
C SER A 49 -20.01 -28.20 11.73
N SER A 50 -20.87 -27.21 11.38
CA SER A 50 -22.00 -27.30 10.41
C SER A 50 -22.92 -26.07 10.66
N LYS A 51 -23.55 -25.37 9.69
CA LYS A 51 -24.77 -25.73 8.93
C LYS A 51 -25.92 -26.28 9.82
N SER A 52 -27.20 -25.85 9.74
CA SER A 52 -27.86 -24.86 8.86
C SER A 52 -29.37 -24.67 9.18
N LEU A 53 -29.93 -23.48 8.85
CA LEU A 53 -31.28 -23.22 8.27
C LEU A 53 -32.63 -23.39 9.07
N LEU A 54 -33.46 -22.34 8.92
CA LEU A 54 -34.94 -22.29 8.70
C LEU A 54 -35.98 -22.38 9.85
N GLY A 55 -37.08 -21.60 9.69
CA GLY A 55 -38.36 -21.66 10.44
C GLY A 55 -38.67 -20.42 11.33
N SER A 56 -39.06 -19.25 10.81
CA SER A 56 -40.41 -18.81 10.36
C SER A 56 -41.43 -18.40 11.46
N ASN A 57 -41.69 -17.09 11.56
CA ASN A 57 -42.89 -16.36 12.03
C ASN A 57 -43.92 -17.02 12.97
N SER A 58 -44.26 -16.33 14.07
CA SER A 58 -45.59 -15.66 14.22
C SER A 58 -45.72 -14.78 15.47
N GLY A 59 -46.58 -13.75 15.41
CA GLY A 59 -47.52 -13.44 16.50
C GLY A 59 -47.17 -12.43 17.62
N LYS A 60 -47.66 -11.20 17.45
CA LYS A 60 -48.36 -10.34 18.47
C LYS A 60 -47.68 -9.94 19.80
N ALA A 61 -47.39 -8.63 19.85
CA ALA A 61 -47.70 -7.61 20.87
C ALA A 61 -48.31 -7.92 22.27
N LEU A 62 -48.09 -6.94 23.17
CA LEU A 62 -48.61 -6.74 24.54
C LEU A 62 -47.77 -7.44 25.64
N VAL A 63 -47.10 -6.76 26.60
CA VAL A 63 -47.46 -5.73 27.60
C VAL A 63 -47.77 -6.33 28.99
N VAL A 64 -46.92 -5.95 29.98
CA VAL A 64 -47.16 -5.89 31.45
C VAL A 64 -46.99 -7.15 32.33
N SER A 65 -45.99 -7.06 33.24
CA SER A 65 -45.95 -7.62 34.61
C SER A 65 -45.73 -9.15 34.81
N ASN A 66 -45.35 -9.67 35.99
CA ASN A 66 -44.99 -9.02 37.27
C ASN A 66 -44.05 -9.88 38.16
N SER A 67 -43.48 -9.21 39.18
CA SER A 67 -43.24 -9.68 40.56
C SER A 67 -42.45 -10.96 40.90
N GLY A 68 -41.48 -10.79 41.79
CA GLY A 68 -41.17 -11.71 42.89
C GLY A 68 -40.92 -10.92 44.18
N LYS A 69 -41.94 -10.74 45.02
CA LYS A 69 -41.88 -10.02 46.31
C LYS A 69 -42.19 -10.96 47.48
N ALA A 70 -41.56 -10.70 48.63
CA ALA A 70 -42.13 -10.81 49.98
C ALA A 70 -41.40 -9.72 50.83
N LEU A 71 -42.01 -8.73 51.51
CA LEU A 71 -43.19 -8.63 52.40
C LEU A 71 -43.02 -9.43 53.69
N VAL A 72 -43.18 -8.81 54.87
CA VAL A 72 -44.45 -8.50 55.59
C VAL A 72 -44.25 -7.20 56.44
N VAL A 73 -45.00 -6.08 56.27
CA VAL A 73 -46.35 -5.67 56.82
C VAL A 73 -46.22 -5.03 58.24
N SER A 74 -46.99 -4.01 58.72
CA SER A 74 -48.35 -3.47 58.48
C SER A 74 -48.57 -1.98 58.89
N ASN A 75 -49.57 -1.31 58.26
CA ASN A 75 -50.54 -0.28 58.76
C ASN A 75 -50.04 1.03 59.44
N SER A 76 -50.65 2.22 59.28
CA SER A 76 -51.79 2.74 58.47
C SER A 76 -51.79 4.31 58.53
N GLY A 77 -52.56 5.10 57.74
CA GLY A 77 -53.44 4.76 56.60
C GLY A 77 -54.66 5.70 56.37
N LYS A 78 -54.49 7.02 56.15
CA LYS A 78 -55.55 7.98 55.72
C LYS A 78 -54.98 9.08 54.80
N ALA A 79 -55.68 9.37 53.70
CA ALA A 79 -55.41 10.50 52.81
C ALA A 79 -56.33 11.69 53.12
N LEU A 80 -55.95 12.90 52.72
CA LEU A 80 -56.87 13.99 52.37
C LEU A 80 -56.18 15.12 51.57
N VAL A 81 -56.98 15.86 50.80
CA VAL A 81 -56.57 16.92 49.87
C VAL A 81 -56.19 18.20 50.62
N VAL A 82 -55.22 18.96 50.11
CA VAL A 82 -54.94 20.34 50.56
C VAL A 82 -55.15 21.32 49.42
N SER A 83 -56.06 22.27 49.65
CA SER A 83 -56.40 23.37 48.75
C SER A 83 -55.47 24.57 48.97
N ASN A 84 -55.28 25.39 47.93
CA ASN A 84 -54.62 26.69 48.07
C ASN A 84 -55.39 27.63 49.02
N SER A 85 -54.68 28.28 49.94
CA SER A 85 -55.11 29.54 50.56
C SER A 85 -53.89 30.38 50.98
N SER A 86 -54.01 31.70 50.88
CA SER A 86 -52.93 32.68 51.05
C SER A 86 -53.11 33.55 52.29
N LYS A 87 -52.00 33.98 52.91
CA LYS A 87 -51.90 34.92 54.08
C LYS A 87 -52.46 34.31 55.38
N SER A 88 -51.83 34.42 56.56
CA SER A 88 -51.22 35.62 57.17
C SER A 88 -50.29 35.27 58.35
N LEU A 89 -49.50 36.25 58.80
CA LEU A 89 -48.75 36.25 60.06
C LEU A 89 -49.62 35.87 61.28
N VAL A 90 -49.16 34.91 62.10
CA VAL A 90 -49.60 34.72 63.50
C VAL A 90 -48.43 34.18 64.33
N LEU A 91 -47.96 34.94 65.33
CA LEU A 91 -47.04 34.44 66.36
C LEU A 91 -47.69 33.30 67.14
N SER A 92 -46.94 32.26 67.51
CA SER A 92 -47.42 31.21 68.42
C SER A 92 -46.37 30.87 69.49
N ASN A 93 -46.50 31.50 70.65
CA ASN A 93 -45.93 30.99 71.89
C ASN A 93 -46.48 29.58 72.18
N SER A 94 -45.63 28.55 72.34
CA SER A 94 -45.90 27.46 73.28
C SER A 94 -44.72 26.49 73.46
N GLY A 95 -44.42 26.15 74.72
CA GLY A 95 -44.13 24.76 75.08
C GLY A 95 -42.71 24.25 74.90
N LYS A 96 -41.89 24.37 75.96
CA LYS A 96 -40.68 23.55 76.17
C LYS A 96 -40.97 22.05 75.91
N ARG A 97 -40.09 21.39 75.15
CA ARG A 97 -39.75 19.99 75.40
C ARG A 97 -38.25 19.87 75.61
N ILE A 98 -37.88 19.48 76.82
CA ILE A 98 -36.52 19.12 77.22
C ILE A 98 -36.48 17.59 77.20
N ASP A 99 -35.71 17.01 76.30
CA ASP A 99 -35.36 15.58 76.35
C ASP A 99 -34.07 15.40 77.17
N GLN A 100 -33.87 14.21 77.74
CA GLN A 100 -32.82 13.89 78.73
C GLN A 100 -31.40 13.77 78.13
N LEU A 101 -30.94 14.76 77.36
CA LEU A 101 -29.51 14.93 77.04
C LEU A 101 -29.10 16.38 76.73
N GLY A 102 -29.77 17.38 77.32
CA GLY A 102 -29.34 18.79 77.34
C GLY A 102 -29.45 19.59 76.03
N LYS A 103 -29.32 18.96 74.86
CA LYS A 103 -29.27 19.64 73.57
C LYS A 103 -30.64 20.14 73.11
N LYS A 104 -30.82 21.46 73.08
CA LYS A 104 -32.00 22.14 72.51
C LYS A 104 -32.06 21.84 71.00
N LYS A 105 -33.20 21.36 70.51
CA LYS A 105 -33.37 20.94 69.11
C LYS A 105 -34.10 22.03 68.30
N TYR A 106 -33.39 22.69 67.40
CA TYR A 106 -33.99 23.58 66.40
C TYR A 106 -35.00 22.81 65.52
N VAL A 107 -36.14 23.43 65.21
CA VAL A 107 -37.20 22.81 64.39
C VAL A 107 -37.19 23.49 63.02
N LYS A 108 -36.79 22.74 61.99
CA LYS A 108 -36.70 23.22 60.60
C LYS A 108 -38.08 23.64 60.07
N GLN A 109 -38.30 24.95 59.97
CA GLN A 109 -39.47 25.52 59.30
C GLN A 109 -39.20 25.65 57.79
N VAL A 110 -39.97 24.90 57.01
CA VAL A 110 -39.82 24.78 55.56
C VAL A 110 -40.92 25.58 54.86
N THR A 111 -40.54 26.54 54.02
CA THR A 111 -41.50 27.50 53.42
C THR A 111 -41.42 27.61 51.90
N GLY A 112 -40.36 27.08 51.26
CA GLY A 112 -40.21 27.09 49.81
C GLY A 112 -40.60 25.79 49.09
N ARG A 113 -40.60 25.85 47.75
CA ARG A 113 -41.02 24.75 46.85
C ARG A 113 -40.04 23.57 46.79
N HIS A 114 -38.77 23.78 47.15
CA HIS A 114 -37.69 22.78 47.13
C HIS A 114 -37.14 22.53 48.55
N ASN A 115 -38.03 22.57 49.53
CA ASN A 115 -37.72 22.73 50.97
C ASN A 115 -36.72 23.85 51.30
N ASP A 116 -36.77 24.97 50.56
CA ASP A 116 -36.01 26.17 50.94
C ASP A 116 -36.46 26.64 52.35
N THR A 117 -35.51 26.92 53.23
CA THR A 117 -35.80 27.59 54.52
C THR A 117 -36.07 29.08 54.29
N GLU A 118 -36.60 29.78 55.29
CA GLU A 118 -36.85 31.23 55.18
C GLU A 118 -35.57 32.01 54.86
N LEU A 119 -34.43 31.57 55.39
CA LEU A 119 -33.10 32.12 55.10
C LEU A 119 -32.69 31.94 53.63
N HIS A 120 -32.95 30.76 53.02
CA HIS A 120 -32.74 30.53 51.59
C HIS A 120 -33.63 31.45 50.73
N LEU A 121 -34.87 31.70 51.15
CA LEU A 121 -35.80 32.61 50.44
C LEU A 121 -35.46 34.09 50.63
N ALA A 122 -34.88 34.49 51.77
CA ALA A 122 -34.36 35.83 51.99
C ALA A 122 -33.13 36.08 51.09
N ALA A 123 -32.18 35.14 51.08
CA ALA A 123 -31.01 35.17 50.21
C ALA A 123 -31.38 35.21 48.73
N ARG A 124 -32.37 34.42 48.27
CA ARG A 124 -32.86 34.44 46.88
C ARG A 124 -33.51 35.76 46.47
N ARG A 125 -34.00 36.56 47.42
CA ARG A 125 -34.64 37.87 47.19
C ARG A 125 -33.68 39.05 47.33
N GLY A 126 -32.47 38.84 47.86
CA GLY A 126 -31.52 39.91 48.14
C GLY A 126 -31.86 40.76 49.37
N ASP A 127 -32.72 40.25 50.26
CA ASP A 127 -33.17 40.98 51.46
C ASP A 127 -32.16 40.82 52.61
N LEU A 128 -31.16 41.70 52.62
CA LEU A 128 -30.11 41.74 53.65
C LEU A 128 -30.68 41.97 55.05
N ALA A 129 -31.70 42.82 55.18
CA ALA A 129 -32.30 43.17 56.47
C ALA A 129 -33.04 41.97 57.06
N ALA A 130 -33.77 41.20 56.24
CA ALA A 130 -34.39 39.95 56.68
C ALA A 130 -33.36 38.88 57.08
N VAL A 131 -32.21 38.80 56.39
CA VAL A 131 -31.10 37.90 56.78
C VAL A 131 -30.50 38.30 58.13
N GLN A 132 -30.14 39.57 58.31
CA GLN A 132 -29.60 40.09 59.57
C GLN A 132 -30.61 39.93 60.73
N GLN A 133 -31.89 40.23 60.50
CA GLN A 133 -32.95 40.05 61.50
C GLN A 133 -33.09 38.58 61.90
N PHE A 134 -33.14 37.66 60.94
CA PHE A 134 -33.25 36.22 61.22
C PHE A 134 -32.03 35.69 62.01
N LEU A 135 -30.82 36.15 61.69
CA LEU A 135 -29.60 35.79 62.43
C LEU A 135 -29.58 36.37 63.86
N GLY A 136 -30.06 37.60 64.05
CA GLY A 136 -30.16 38.25 65.36
C GLY A 136 -31.33 37.76 66.23
N GLU A 137 -32.42 37.27 65.64
CA GLU A 137 -33.49 36.58 66.37
C GLU A 137 -32.99 35.27 67.00
N ILE A 138 -32.00 34.60 66.38
CA ILE A 138 -31.32 33.43 66.96
C ILE A 138 -30.49 33.81 68.20
N ASP A 139 -29.82 34.97 68.21
CA ASP A 139 -29.14 35.48 69.43
C ASP A 139 -30.17 35.78 70.52
N ALA A 140 -31.25 36.50 70.17
CA ALA A 140 -32.26 36.97 71.12
C ALA A 140 -33.06 35.84 71.79
N GLN A 141 -33.21 34.69 71.16
CA GLN A 141 -33.95 33.54 71.73
C GLN A 141 -33.16 32.73 72.76
N MET A 142 -31.83 32.95 72.90
CA MET A 142 -30.92 32.05 73.62
C MET A 142 -30.12 32.71 74.75
N VAL A 143 -30.67 33.76 75.38
CA VAL A 143 -29.99 34.60 76.38
C VAL A 143 -29.45 33.80 77.59
N GLY A 144 -28.12 33.78 77.75
CA GLY A 144 -27.41 33.33 78.95
C GLY A 144 -25.92 33.10 78.69
N SER A 145 -25.04 33.69 79.49
CA SER A 145 -23.57 33.74 79.26
C SER A 145 -22.81 32.41 79.36
N GLU A 146 -23.50 31.30 79.58
CA GLU A 146 -22.94 29.93 79.54
C GLU A 146 -23.21 29.24 78.19
N PHE A 147 -23.95 29.88 77.26
CA PHE A 147 -24.47 29.24 76.04
C PHE A 147 -23.98 29.85 74.73
N ASP A 148 -23.08 30.85 74.76
CA ASP A 148 -22.63 31.56 73.55
C ASP A 148 -21.98 30.61 72.51
N GLU A 149 -21.27 29.58 72.97
CA GLU A 149 -20.72 28.51 72.11
C GLU A 149 -21.83 27.65 71.47
N GLU A 150 -22.87 27.27 72.23
CA GLU A 150 -24.03 26.53 71.66
C GLU A 150 -24.80 27.37 70.64
N VAL A 151 -24.92 28.69 70.87
CA VAL A 151 -25.58 29.61 69.93
C VAL A 151 -24.78 29.74 68.63
N ALA A 152 -23.45 29.82 68.72
CA ALA A 152 -22.58 29.80 67.55
C ALA A 152 -22.67 28.48 66.77
N GLU A 153 -22.67 27.32 67.45
CA GLU A 153 -22.90 26.02 66.82
C GLU A 153 -24.25 25.99 66.08
N ILE A 154 -25.34 26.38 66.75
CA ILE A 154 -26.70 26.38 66.17
C ILE A 154 -26.80 27.34 64.97
N ARG A 155 -26.23 28.55 65.06
CA ARG A 155 -26.18 29.50 63.94
C ARG A 155 -25.45 28.90 62.74
N SER A 156 -24.28 28.30 62.96
CA SER A 156 -23.53 27.65 61.89
C SER A 156 -24.32 26.49 61.28
N ALA A 157 -24.99 25.66 62.09
CA ALA A 157 -25.81 24.55 61.61
C ALA A 157 -26.96 25.03 60.70
N ILE A 158 -27.60 26.14 61.05
CA ILE A 158 -28.69 26.74 60.26
C ILE A 158 -28.18 27.36 58.94
N VAL A 159 -27.05 28.06 58.96
CA VAL A 159 -26.46 28.68 57.76
C VAL A 159 -25.94 27.62 56.77
N ASN A 160 -25.40 26.52 57.28
CA ASN A 160 -24.91 25.38 56.49
C ASN A 160 -26.03 24.40 56.09
N GLU A 161 -27.30 24.64 56.44
CA GLU A 161 -28.41 23.80 55.94
C GLU A 161 -28.50 23.85 54.42
N VAL A 162 -28.90 22.71 53.83
CA VAL A 162 -29.17 22.59 52.40
C VAL A 162 -30.67 22.41 52.11
N ASN A 163 -31.10 22.93 50.95
CA ASN A 163 -32.40 22.65 50.36
C ASN A 163 -32.41 21.26 49.65
N GLU A 164 -33.53 20.87 49.03
CA GLU A 164 -33.62 19.58 48.29
C GLU A 164 -32.60 19.46 47.15
N LEU A 165 -32.19 20.59 46.56
CA LEU A 165 -31.21 20.66 45.47
C LEU A 165 -29.76 20.57 45.96
N GLY A 166 -29.53 20.45 47.27
CA GLY A 166 -28.20 20.45 47.89
C GLY A 166 -27.55 21.84 47.92
N GLU A 167 -28.32 22.89 47.68
CA GLU A 167 -27.85 24.27 47.68
C GLU A 167 -27.88 24.82 49.11
N THR A 168 -26.80 25.48 49.52
CA THR A 168 -26.75 26.27 50.76
C THR A 168 -27.27 27.69 50.53
N VAL A 169 -27.54 28.43 51.60
CA VAL A 169 -27.88 29.86 51.54
C VAL A 169 -26.78 30.65 50.81
N LEU A 170 -25.51 30.35 51.10
CA LEU A 170 -24.35 30.94 50.44
C LEU A 170 -24.33 30.67 48.92
N PHE A 171 -24.68 29.46 48.49
CA PHE A 171 -24.78 29.12 47.06
C PHE A 171 -25.83 29.99 46.35
N ILE A 172 -27.00 30.18 46.96
CA ILE A 172 -28.08 31.02 46.38
C ILE A 172 -27.66 32.50 46.34
N ALA A 173 -27.07 33.04 47.41
CA ALA A 173 -26.59 34.42 47.43
C ALA A 173 -25.50 34.66 46.37
N ALA A 174 -24.60 33.69 46.19
CA ALA A 174 -23.56 33.69 45.16
C ALA A 174 -24.10 33.57 43.73
N GLU A 175 -25.18 32.81 43.51
CA GLU A 175 -25.85 32.71 42.22
C GLU A 175 -26.51 34.04 41.82
N GLN A 176 -27.29 34.63 42.73
CA GLN A 176 -28.07 35.83 42.45
C GLN A 176 -27.23 37.12 42.48
N GLY A 177 -26.02 37.08 43.07
CA GLY A 177 -25.08 38.20 43.05
C GLY A 177 -25.17 39.14 44.26
N HIS A 178 -25.75 38.69 45.38
CA HIS A 178 -25.98 39.53 46.56
C HIS A 178 -24.76 39.58 47.48
N LEU A 179 -23.78 40.42 47.12
CA LEU A 179 -22.50 40.56 47.83
C LEU A 179 -22.65 40.77 49.35
N GLY A 180 -23.48 41.71 49.79
CA GLY A 180 -23.64 41.98 51.22
C GLY A 180 -24.19 40.79 52.01
N ILE A 181 -25.02 39.95 51.39
CA ILE A 181 -25.50 38.70 52.03
C ILE A 181 -24.36 37.67 52.10
N VAL A 182 -23.48 37.60 51.11
CA VAL A 182 -22.28 36.75 51.17
C VAL A 182 -21.34 37.20 52.29
N GLU A 183 -21.11 38.50 52.44
CA GLU A 183 -20.24 39.08 53.48
C GLU A 183 -20.80 38.82 54.89
N GLU A 184 -22.11 38.94 55.11
CA GLU A 184 -22.76 38.61 56.40
C GLU A 184 -22.79 37.11 56.73
N LEU A 185 -22.89 36.23 55.72
CA LEU A 185 -22.99 34.78 55.97
C LEU A 185 -21.63 34.11 56.22
N LEU A 186 -20.54 34.65 55.64
CA LEU A 186 -19.21 34.03 55.71
C LEU A 186 -18.67 33.79 57.13
N PRO A 187 -18.78 34.73 58.11
CA PRO A 187 -18.32 34.52 59.48
C PRO A 187 -19.00 33.35 60.21
N TYR A 188 -20.15 32.89 59.72
CA TYR A 188 -20.95 31.82 60.31
C TYR A 188 -20.88 30.49 59.53
N MET A 189 -20.17 30.46 58.40
CA MET A 189 -20.04 29.28 57.55
C MET A 189 -18.88 28.40 58.05
N THR A 190 -19.05 27.07 58.04
CA THR A 190 -17.93 26.16 58.35
C THR A 190 -17.10 25.91 57.10
N GLU A 191 -15.82 25.50 57.24
CA GLU A 191 -14.95 25.17 56.10
C GLU A 191 -15.60 24.11 55.19
N GLU A 192 -16.16 23.06 55.79
CA GLU A 192 -16.93 22.03 55.09
C GLU A 192 -18.13 22.64 54.35
N GLY A 193 -18.86 23.54 55.03
CA GLY A 193 -20.05 24.23 54.54
C GLY A 193 -19.82 25.11 53.31
N ILE A 194 -18.72 25.88 53.27
CA ILE A 194 -18.36 26.70 52.10
C ILE A 194 -18.06 25.80 50.89
N SER A 195 -17.46 24.64 51.13
CA SER A 195 -17.10 23.65 50.10
C SER A 195 -18.26 22.74 49.66
N LEU A 196 -19.44 22.83 50.31
CA LEU A 196 -20.61 22.03 49.97
C LEU A 196 -21.03 22.24 48.51
N LYS A 197 -21.45 21.13 47.89
CA LYS A 197 -21.81 21.08 46.47
C LYS A 197 -23.27 20.70 46.32
N ASN A 198 -23.97 21.42 45.45
CA ASN A 198 -25.32 21.08 45.04
C ASN A 198 -25.37 19.75 44.26
N GLN A 199 -26.58 19.28 43.91
CA GLN A 199 -26.77 18.04 43.12
C GLN A 199 -26.03 18.05 41.76
N VAL A 200 -25.75 19.23 41.19
CA VAL A 200 -25.00 19.40 39.94
C VAL A 200 -23.48 19.35 40.18
N GLY A 201 -23.06 19.25 41.44
CA GLY A 201 -21.67 19.21 41.87
C GLY A 201 -20.98 20.57 41.85
N PHE A 202 -21.69 21.68 42.02
CA PHE A 202 -21.10 23.02 42.12
C PHE A 202 -21.21 23.57 43.54
N ASP A 203 -20.12 24.19 44.00
CA ASP A 203 -20.06 25.00 45.22
C ASP A 203 -20.37 26.49 44.94
N ALA A 204 -20.35 27.31 45.99
CA ALA A 204 -20.62 28.76 45.89
C ALA A 204 -19.65 29.48 44.94
N LEU A 205 -18.37 29.10 44.89
CA LEU A 205 -17.40 29.72 44.00
C LEU A 205 -17.62 29.31 42.53
N HIS A 206 -17.97 28.05 42.28
CA HIS A 206 -18.34 27.58 40.93
C HIS A 206 -19.53 28.35 40.36
N ILE A 207 -20.58 28.59 41.16
CA ILE A 207 -21.76 29.31 40.68
C ILE A 207 -21.48 30.82 40.52
N ALA A 208 -20.79 31.46 41.48
CA ALA A 208 -20.34 32.85 41.34
C ALA A 208 -19.48 33.05 40.08
N ALA A 209 -18.55 32.13 39.82
CA ALA A 209 -17.70 32.16 38.63
C ALA A 209 -18.47 31.85 37.33
N ASN A 210 -19.50 31.02 37.38
CA ASN A 210 -20.40 30.72 36.25
C ASN A 210 -21.35 31.90 35.92
N GLN A 211 -21.75 32.70 36.92
CA GLN A 211 -22.59 33.89 36.74
C GLN A 211 -21.78 35.17 36.50
N GLY A 212 -20.48 35.18 36.78
CA GLY A 212 -19.58 36.30 36.51
C GLY A 212 -19.42 37.29 37.67
N GLN A 213 -19.84 36.91 38.87
CA GLN A 213 -19.91 37.78 40.04
C GLN A 213 -18.51 38.03 40.64
N LYS A 214 -17.76 38.94 40.01
CA LYS A 214 -16.34 39.19 40.32
C LYS A 214 -16.09 39.55 41.78
N ALA A 215 -16.92 40.40 42.39
CA ALA A 215 -16.76 40.79 43.80
C ALA A 215 -16.94 39.61 44.76
N ILE A 216 -17.98 38.78 44.54
CA ILE A 216 -18.22 37.56 45.33
C ILE A 216 -17.07 36.57 45.16
N VAL A 217 -16.55 36.40 43.94
CA VAL A 217 -15.35 35.58 43.69
C VAL A 217 -14.13 36.11 44.46
N GLN A 218 -13.96 37.43 44.60
CA GLN A 218 -12.87 37.99 45.40
C GLN A 218 -13.05 37.67 46.88
N VAL A 219 -14.21 38.02 47.47
CA VAL A 219 -14.48 37.79 48.90
C VAL A 219 -14.38 36.30 49.28
N LEU A 220 -14.92 35.39 48.46
CA LEU A 220 -14.80 33.94 48.70
C LEU A 220 -13.35 33.46 48.67
N LEU A 221 -12.51 33.97 47.76
CA LEU A 221 -11.09 33.61 47.65
C LEU A 221 -10.19 34.30 48.68
N ASP A 222 -10.62 35.44 49.22
CA ASP A 222 -9.96 36.12 50.33
C ASP A 222 -10.27 35.44 51.67
N TYR A 223 -11.44 34.78 51.79
CA TYR A 223 -11.79 33.94 52.93
C TYR A 223 -11.11 32.55 52.86
N ASP A 224 -11.31 31.79 51.77
CA ASP A 224 -10.59 30.53 51.52
C ASP A 224 -10.01 30.46 50.09
N PRO A 225 -8.68 30.65 49.93
CA PRO A 225 -7.98 30.44 48.67
C PRO A 225 -8.09 29.01 48.11
N GLY A 226 -8.34 28.01 48.97
CA GLY A 226 -8.49 26.60 48.63
C GLY A 226 -9.66 26.33 47.69
N LEU A 227 -10.75 27.11 47.79
CA LEU A 227 -11.90 27.05 46.89
C LEU A 227 -11.53 27.15 45.41
N SER A 228 -10.46 27.88 45.07
CA SER A 228 -10.00 28.00 43.67
C SER A 228 -9.71 26.64 43.01
N LYS A 229 -9.28 25.66 43.79
CA LYS A 229 -8.89 24.29 43.37
C LYS A 229 -10.01 23.27 43.48
N THR A 230 -11.19 23.65 43.98
CA THR A 230 -12.30 22.70 44.07
C THR A 230 -12.67 22.21 42.68
N VAL A 231 -13.04 20.92 42.63
CA VAL A 231 -13.50 20.28 41.40
C VAL A 231 -14.98 19.93 41.53
N GLY A 232 -15.78 20.55 40.68
CA GLY A 232 -17.17 20.21 40.48
C GLY A 232 -17.38 19.08 39.47
N GLN A 233 -18.63 18.84 39.08
CA GLN A 233 -18.98 17.67 38.26
C GLN A 233 -18.21 17.59 36.93
N ALA A 234 -17.73 16.38 36.63
CA ALA A 234 -16.81 16.08 35.54
C ALA A 234 -15.48 16.87 35.59
N ASN A 235 -14.98 17.14 36.80
CA ASN A 235 -13.77 17.93 37.10
C ASN A 235 -13.81 19.33 36.46
N ALA A 236 -14.97 19.99 36.50
CA ALA A 236 -15.00 21.43 36.27
C ALA A 236 -14.25 22.14 37.41
N THR A 237 -13.52 23.21 37.11
CA THR A 237 -13.03 24.16 38.12
C THR A 237 -13.78 25.49 37.96
N PRO A 238 -13.74 26.40 38.96
CA PRO A 238 -14.32 27.73 38.83
C PRO A 238 -13.78 28.50 37.61
N LEU A 239 -12.47 28.35 37.32
CA LEU A 239 -11.82 28.90 36.12
C LEU A 239 -12.46 28.38 34.83
N VAL A 240 -12.72 27.08 34.75
CA VAL A 240 -13.36 26.45 33.59
C VAL A 240 -14.80 26.92 33.42
N SER A 241 -15.55 27.11 34.52
CA SER A 241 -16.90 27.67 34.48
C SER A 241 -16.91 29.10 33.93
N ALA A 242 -16.09 30.00 34.49
CA ALA A 242 -15.96 31.38 34.01
C ALA A 242 -15.49 31.46 32.54
N ALA A 243 -14.48 30.66 32.17
CA ALA A 243 -13.95 30.60 30.81
C ALA A 243 -14.95 30.04 29.79
N THR A 244 -15.88 29.17 30.21
CA THR A 244 -16.95 28.65 29.34
C THR A 244 -18.05 29.71 29.13
N ARG A 245 -18.32 30.53 30.14
CA ARG A 245 -19.41 31.52 30.13
C ARG A 245 -19.06 32.87 29.53
N GLY A 246 -17.78 33.26 29.54
CA GLY A 246 -17.32 34.53 28.95
C GLY A 246 -16.90 35.58 29.98
N HIS A 247 -16.75 35.21 31.25
CA HIS A 247 -16.52 36.14 32.35
C HIS A 247 -15.04 36.51 32.50
N THR A 248 -14.53 37.34 31.58
CA THR A 248 -13.11 37.75 31.50
C THR A 248 -12.58 38.35 32.80
N ALA A 249 -13.39 39.11 33.54
CA ALA A 249 -12.98 39.71 34.81
C ALA A 249 -12.71 38.64 35.89
N VAL A 250 -13.59 37.65 36.01
CA VAL A 250 -13.45 36.50 36.92
C VAL A 250 -12.24 35.63 36.53
N VAL A 251 -12.04 35.38 35.23
CA VAL A 251 -10.88 34.63 34.74
C VAL A 251 -9.56 35.33 35.11
N LYS A 252 -9.50 36.66 34.95
CA LYS A 252 -8.30 37.43 35.34
C LYS A 252 -8.02 37.32 36.84
N GLU A 253 -9.07 37.40 37.66
CA GLU A 253 -8.99 37.37 39.13
C GLU A 253 -8.52 36.00 39.67
N LEU A 254 -9.16 34.92 39.20
CA LEU A 254 -8.78 33.54 39.55
C LEU A 254 -7.31 33.27 39.21
N LEU A 255 -6.85 33.74 38.04
CA LEU A 255 -5.48 33.57 37.60
C LEU A 255 -4.46 34.51 38.29
N SER A 256 -4.90 35.60 38.91
CA SER A 256 -4.03 36.40 39.81
C SER A 256 -3.89 35.76 41.19
N LYS A 257 -4.92 35.07 41.69
CA LYS A 257 -4.86 34.36 42.98
C LYS A 257 -4.10 33.04 42.86
N ASP A 258 -4.38 32.23 41.83
CA ASP A 258 -3.66 30.99 41.56
C ASP A 258 -3.44 30.75 40.04
N PRO A 259 -2.20 30.87 39.53
CA PRO A 259 -1.89 30.56 38.14
C PRO A 259 -1.86 29.06 37.82
N SER A 260 -1.75 28.17 38.82
CA SER A 260 -1.69 26.71 38.60
C SER A 260 -3.01 26.11 38.09
N LEU A 261 -4.12 26.85 38.24
CA LEU A 261 -5.44 26.50 37.69
C LEU A 261 -5.44 26.27 36.17
N LEU A 262 -4.45 26.79 35.44
CA LEU A 262 -4.24 26.56 34.01
C LEU A 262 -3.90 25.10 33.67
N ASP A 263 -3.33 24.36 34.62
CA ASP A 263 -2.93 22.96 34.45
C ASP A 263 -4.08 21.97 34.71
N VAL A 264 -5.13 22.41 35.40
CA VAL A 264 -6.30 21.57 35.68
C VAL A 264 -7.16 21.43 34.42
N SER A 265 -7.62 20.20 34.15
CA SER A 265 -8.48 19.88 33.01
C SER A 265 -9.68 19.05 33.43
N LYS A 266 -10.80 19.20 32.71
CA LYS A 266 -12.00 18.39 32.91
C LYS A 266 -11.73 16.91 32.69
N SER A 267 -12.62 16.03 33.15
CA SER A 267 -12.53 14.58 32.99
C SER A 267 -12.40 14.10 31.53
N ASN A 268 -12.70 14.95 30.54
CA ASN A 268 -12.51 14.70 29.10
C ASN A 268 -11.19 15.25 28.53
N GLY A 269 -10.28 15.76 29.37
CA GLY A 269 -8.98 16.35 29.00
C GLY A 269 -9.05 17.80 28.51
N LYS A 270 -10.21 18.46 28.56
CA LYS A 270 -10.34 19.86 28.12
C LYS A 270 -9.98 20.82 29.25
N ASN A 271 -9.00 21.69 29.00
CA ASN A 271 -8.68 22.84 29.84
C ASN A 271 -9.62 24.04 29.54
N ALA A 272 -9.46 25.14 30.28
CA ALA A 272 -10.21 26.38 30.08
C ALA A 272 -10.09 26.93 28.64
N LEU A 273 -8.90 26.87 28.03
CA LEU A 273 -8.63 27.37 26.68
C LEU A 273 -9.46 26.64 25.62
N HIS A 274 -9.59 25.31 25.70
CA HIS A 274 -10.43 24.53 24.79
C HIS A 274 -11.90 24.96 24.80
N LEU A 275 -12.40 25.39 25.94
CA LEU A 275 -13.81 25.74 26.12
C LEU A 275 -14.07 27.20 25.75
N ALA A 276 -13.23 28.13 26.20
CA ALA A 276 -13.25 29.53 25.76
C ALA A 276 -13.11 29.66 24.25
N ALA A 277 -12.19 28.89 23.64
CA ALA A 277 -11.98 28.90 22.19
C ALA A 277 -13.22 28.42 21.43
N ARG A 278 -13.90 27.35 21.90
CA ARG A 278 -15.13 26.85 21.26
C ARG A 278 -16.27 27.87 21.29
N GLN A 279 -16.40 28.59 22.41
CA GLN A 279 -17.47 29.57 22.60
C GLN A 279 -17.16 30.93 21.93
N GLY A 280 -15.92 31.15 21.49
CA GLY A 280 -15.51 32.35 20.77
C GLY A 280 -15.04 33.51 21.65
N HIS A 281 -14.74 33.26 22.94
CA HIS A 281 -14.38 34.29 23.93
C HIS A 281 -12.95 34.80 23.72
N VAL A 282 -12.81 35.75 22.79
CA VAL A 282 -11.53 36.34 22.31
C VAL A 282 -10.62 36.80 23.46
N ASP A 283 -11.12 37.60 24.40
CA ASP A 283 -10.31 38.16 25.49
C ASP A 283 -9.85 37.10 26.49
N ILE A 284 -10.66 36.07 26.72
CA ILE A 284 -10.31 34.94 27.58
C ILE A 284 -9.23 34.08 26.91
N VAL A 285 -9.38 33.80 25.61
CA VAL A 285 -8.33 33.12 24.83
C VAL A 285 -7.01 33.90 24.89
N LYS A 286 -7.06 35.23 24.73
CA LYS A 286 -5.89 36.10 24.86
C LYS A 286 -5.25 36.00 26.25
N THR A 287 -6.01 36.23 27.33
CA THR A 287 -5.47 36.19 28.71
C THR A 287 -4.91 34.81 29.11
N LEU A 288 -5.52 33.71 28.65
CA LEU A 288 -5.03 32.36 28.90
C LEU A 288 -3.72 32.09 28.14
N LEU A 289 -3.60 32.53 26.89
CA LEU A 289 -2.37 32.38 26.10
C LEU A 289 -1.24 33.31 26.58
N ASP A 290 -1.56 34.50 27.06
CA ASP A 290 -0.59 35.44 27.63
C ASP A 290 0.05 34.89 28.92
N ARG A 291 -0.72 34.17 29.76
CA ARG A 291 -0.20 33.53 30.98
C ARG A 291 0.36 32.12 30.76
N GLY A 292 -0.09 31.40 29.74
CA GLY A 292 0.26 30.01 29.49
C GLY A 292 0.30 29.66 28.00
N PRO A 293 1.34 30.08 27.23
CA PRO A 293 1.41 29.83 25.80
C PRO A 293 1.39 28.33 25.44
N GLN A 294 1.95 27.48 26.31
CA GLN A 294 1.96 26.02 26.16
C GLN A 294 0.55 25.39 26.14
N LEU A 295 -0.47 26.09 26.64
CA LEU A 295 -1.86 25.60 26.66
C LEU A 295 -2.43 25.38 25.26
N ALA A 296 -1.92 26.09 24.25
CA ALA A 296 -2.36 25.95 22.86
C ALA A 296 -2.10 24.52 22.33
N ARG A 297 -0.91 23.98 22.63
CA ARG A 297 -0.45 22.65 22.17
C ARG A 297 -1.02 21.48 22.95
N ARG A 298 -1.60 21.71 24.14
CA ARG A 298 -2.25 20.64 24.93
C ARG A 298 -3.48 20.11 24.20
N THR A 299 -3.71 18.80 24.29
CA THR A 299 -4.79 18.08 23.60
C THR A 299 -5.78 17.44 24.56
N ASP A 300 -7.06 17.42 24.21
CA ASP A 300 -8.09 16.67 24.94
C ASP A 300 -7.97 15.13 24.76
N LYS A 301 -8.86 14.34 25.41
CA LYS A 301 -8.87 12.87 25.27
C LYS A 301 -9.11 12.36 23.84
N LYS A 302 -9.54 13.22 22.91
CA LYS A 302 -9.70 12.93 21.46
C LYS A 302 -8.50 13.43 20.63
N GLY A 303 -7.43 13.92 21.27
CA GLY A 303 -6.27 14.49 20.61
C GLY A 303 -6.49 15.90 20.05
N GLN A 304 -7.60 16.55 20.39
CA GLN A 304 -7.97 17.83 19.80
C GLN A 304 -7.35 18.97 20.60
N THR A 305 -6.64 19.88 19.93
CA THR A 305 -6.09 21.11 20.53
C THR A 305 -7.16 22.21 20.66
N ALA A 306 -6.79 23.34 21.29
CA ALA A 306 -7.63 24.52 21.36
C ALA A 306 -8.05 25.05 19.97
N LEU A 307 -7.18 24.97 18.95
CA LEU A 307 -7.51 25.37 17.58
C LEU A 307 -8.66 24.51 17.00
N HIS A 308 -8.63 23.19 17.19
CA HIS A 308 -9.71 22.30 16.77
C HIS A 308 -11.05 22.61 17.46
N MET A 309 -11.02 23.22 18.65
CA MET A 309 -12.22 23.67 19.35
C MET A 309 -12.71 25.02 18.80
N ALA A 310 -11.81 25.98 18.56
CA ALA A 310 -12.12 27.26 17.91
C ALA A 310 -12.84 27.05 16.56
N VAL A 311 -12.29 26.17 15.73
CA VAL A 311 -12.82 25.81 14.41
C VAL A 311 -14.21 25.14 14.49
N LYS A 312 -14.53 24.45 15.59
CA LYS A 312 -15.88 23.91 15.84
C LYS A 312 -16.87 24.95 16.35
N GLY A 313 -16.38 26.12 16.77
CA GLY A 313 -17.17 27.28 17.14
C GLY A 313 -17.64 28.07 15.93
N VAL A 314 -17.64 29.40 16.09
CA VAL A 314 -18.04 30.39 15.07
C VAL A 314 -16.98 31.50 14.91
N SER A 315 -16.20 31.81 15.95
CA SER A 315 -15.33 32.99 15.98
C SER A 315 -14.03 32.81 15.19
N SER A 316 -13.95 33.39 14.00
CA SER A 316 -12.73 33.55 13.19
C SER A 316 -11.63 34.33 13.93
N LYS A 317 -12.00 35.31 14.76
CA LYS A 317 -11.05 36.09 15.60
C LYS A 317 -10.26 35.21 16.58
N VAL A 318 -10.88 34.19 17.17
CA VAL A 318 -10.18 33.22 18.05
C VAL A 318 -9.19 32.37 17.26
N VAL A 319 -9.56 31.96 16.04
CA VAL A 319 -8.68 31.19 15.14
C VAL A 319 -7.44 32.00 14.81
N ARG A 320 -7.60 33.28 14.39
CA ARG A 320 -6.49 34.20 14.16
C ARG A 320 -5.56 34.30 15.38
N LEU A 321 -6.09 34.64 16.55
CA LEU A 321 -5.28 34.78 17.79
C LEU A 321 -4.48 33.52 18.15
N ILE A 322 -5.06 32.32 18.02
CA ILE A 322 -4.35 31.08 18.35
C ILE A 322 -3.23 30.83 17.34
N VAL A 323 -3.47 31.09 16.06
CA VAL A 323 -2.49 30.91 14.98
C VAL A 323 -1.39 31.97 15.02
N GLU A 324 -1.71 33.22 15.31
CA GLU A 324 -0.74 34.33 15.46
C GLU A 324 0.27 34.04 16.59
N ARG A 325 -0.15 33.33 17.65
CA ARG A 325 0.73 32.96 18.77
C ARG A 325 1.57 31.70 18.51
N ASP A 326 1.05 30.74 17.74
CA ASP A 326 1.78 29.52 17.38
C ASP A 326 1.34 28.98 16.01
N PRO A 327 1.90 29.45 14.88
CA PRO A 327 1.45 29.05 13.55
C PRO A 327 1.59 27.54 13.27
N ALA A 328 2.50 26.85 13.96
CA ALA A 328 2.71 25.41 13.80
C ALA A 328 1.52 24.57 14.28
N ILE A 329 0.65 25.11 15.13
CA ILE A 329 -0.52 24.41 15.68
C ILE A 329 -1.53 23.97 14.61
N VAL A 330 -1.56 24.64 13.45
CA VAL A 330 -2.49 24.33 12.35
C VAL A 330 -2.29 22.92 11.80
N MET A 331 -1.06 22.43 11.85
CA MET A 331 -0.66 21.12 11.32
C MET A 331 -0.73 19.98 12.34
N LEU A 332 -1.02 20.25 13.61
CA LEU A 332 -1.21 19.19 14.60
C LEU A 332 -2.50 18.42 14.29
N PRO A 333 -2.47 17.08 14.13
CA PRO A 333 -3.65 16.27 13.89
C PRO A 333 -4.34 15.83 15.19
N ASP A 334 -5.65 15.62 15.16
CA ASP A 334 -6.36 14.88 16.21
C ASP A 334 -6.16 13.35 16.12
N LYS A 335 -6.72 12.57 17.05
CA LYS A 335 -6.56 11.10 17.06
C LYS A 335 -7.02 10.39 15.77
N PHE A 336 -7.88 11.04 14.99
CA PHE A 336 -8.39 10.57 13.71
C PHE A 336 -7.59 11.12 12.51
N GLY A 337 -6.50 11.85 12.74
CA GLY A 337 -5.67 12.46 11.70
C GLY A 337 -6.23 13.77 11.15
N ASN A 338 -7.32 14.32 11.71
CA ASN A 338 -7.85 15.59 11.19
C ASN A 338 -7.01 16.74 11.71
N THR A 339 -6.48 17.56 10.80
CA THR A 339 -5.98 18.90 11.13
C THR A 339 -7.15 19.88 11.32
N ALA A 340 -6.84 21.12 11.75
CA ALA A 340 -7.81 22.20 11.86
C ALA A 340 -8.63 22.42 10.57
N LEU A 341 -7.98 22.40 9.41
CA LEU A 341 -8.62 22.62 8.09
C LEU A 341 -9.71 21.57 7.79
N HIS A 342 -9.41 20.28 8.03
CA HIS A 342 -10.37 19.18 7.87
C HIS A 342 -11.60 19.33 8.79
N VAL A 343 -11.43 19.93 9.97
CA VAL A 343 -12.55 20.18 10.90
C VAL A 343 -13.36 21.41 10.45
N ALA A 344 -12.71 22.43 9.90
CA ALA A 344 -13.35 23.66 9.39
C ALA A 344 -14.28 23.33 8.20
N THR A 345 -13.75 22.60 7.21
CA THR A 345 -14.49 22.13 6.04
C THR A 345 -15.72 21.31 6.44
N ARG A 346 -15.54 20.32 7.32
CA ARG A 346 -16.65 19.49 7.85
C ARG A 346 -17.67 20.25 8.69
N LYS A 347 -17.35 21.48 9.13
CA LYS A 347 -18.28 22.38 9.83
C LYS A 347 -18.79 23.53 8.95
N LYS A 348 -18.53 23.50 7.64
CA LYS A 348 -18.97 24.51 6.66
C LYS A 348 -18.59 25.94 7.07
N ARG A 349 -17.39 26.14 7.65
CA ARG A 349 -16.94 27.44 8.17
C ARG A 349 -16.06 28.18 7.15
N VAL A 350 -16.68 28.82 6.17
CA VAL A 350 -15.98 29.50 5.04
C VAL A 350 -14.92 30.48 5.53
N GLU A 351 -15.28 31.43 6.40
CA GLU A 351 -14.32 32.40 6.98
C GLU A 351 -13.11 31.70 7.61
N ILE A 352 -13.36 30.71 8.47
CA ILE A 352 -12.31 29.98 9.20
C ILE A 352 -11.43 29.16 8.26
N VAL A 353 -11.98 28.59 7.18
CA VAL A 353 -11.18 27.94 6.13
C VAL A 353 -10.25 28.96 5.49
N ASN A 354 -10.74 30.14 5.12
CA ASN A 354 -9.93 31.19 4.49
C ASN A 354 -8.80 31.66 5.43
N GLU A 355 -9.10 31.89 6.72
CA GLU A 355 -8.07 32.21 7.72
C GLU A 355 -6.98 31.14 7.82
N LEU A 356 -7.35 29.86 7.79
CA LEU A 356 -6.40 28.76 7.86
C LEU A 356 -5.57 28.59 6.58
N LEU A 357 -6.13 28.90 5.40
CA LEU A 357 -5.42 28.85 4.12
C LEU A 357 -4.41 29.99 3.96
N LEU A 358 -4.64 31.15 4.57
CA LEU A 358 -3.69 32.27 4.59
C LEU A 358 -2.42 32.00 5.41
N VAL A 359 -2.41 30.98 6.27
CA VAL A 359 -1.27 30.63 7.13
C VAL A 359 -0.21 29.89 6.31
N ARG A 360 0.99 30.46 6.21
CA ARG A 360 2.12 29.91 5.42
C ARG A 360 2.52 28.46 5.77
N TYR A 361 2.20 27.98 6.96
CA TYR A 361 2.53 26.63 7.43
C TYR A 361 1.42 25.59 7.19
N THR A 362 0.28 25.99 6.60
CA THR A 362 -0.83 25.08 6.29
C THR A 362 -0.52 24.24 5.06
N ASN A 363 -0.29 22.94 5.27
CA ASN A 363 -0.36 21.97 4.18
C ASN A 363 -1.83 21.66 3.87
N VAL A 364 -2.35 22.25 2.80
CA VAL A 364 -3.73 22.08 2.30
C VAL A 364 -4.04 20.61 1.96
N ASN A 365 -3.02 19.89 1.49
CA ASN A 365 -3.09 18.49 1.06
C ASN A 365 -2.66 17.50 2.16
N ALA A 366 -2.70 17.92 3.43
CA ALA A 366 -2.55 17.00 4.55
C ALA A 366 -3.60 15.88 4.48
N LEU A 367 -3.21 14.64 4.81
CA LEU A 367 -4.10 13.49 4.79
C LEU A 367 -4.57 13.11 6.20
N THR A 368 -5.86 12.84 6.32
CA THR A 368 -6.46 12.16 7.48
C THR A 368 -6.05 10.68 7.56
N ARG A 369 -6.37 10.01 8.68
CA ARG A 369 -6.14 8.55 8.81
C ARG A 369 -6.94 7.72 7.80
N ASP A 370 -8.03 8.27 7.29
CA ASP A 370 -8.87 7.65 6.26
C ASP A 370 -8.35 7.93 4.82
N HIS A 371 -7.13 8.48 4.69
CA HIS A 371 -6.50 8.92 3.44
C HIS A 371 -7.35 9.91 2.64
N LYS A 372 -8.01 10.86 3.32
CA LYS A 372 -8.78 11.96 2.70
C LYS A 372 -8.11 13.30 2.97
N THR A 373 -8.03 14.17 1.95
CA THR A 373 -7.67 15.59 2.07
C THR A 373 -8.87 16.41 2.53
N SER A 374 -8.66 17.72 2.73
CA SER A 374 -9.77 18.65 3.01
C SER A 374 -10.72 18.81 1.81
N LEU A 375 -10.23 18.64 0.57
CA LEU A 375 -11.08 18.69 -0.63
C LEU A 375 -11.99 17.47 -0.72
N ASP A 376 -11.47 16.27 -0.46
CA ASP A 376 -12.27 15.03 -0.43
C ASP A 376 -13.39 15.09 0.63
N ILE A 377 -13.13 15.74 1.78
CA ILE A 377 -14.15 16.00 2.79
C ILE A 377 -15.21 17.00 2.29
N ALA A 378 -14.83 18.04 1.55
CA ALA A 378 -15.78 18.98 0.95
C ALA A 378 -16.65 18.31 -0.12
N GLU A 379 -16.10 17.37 -0.89
CA GLU A 379 -16.86 16.59 -1.89
C GLU A 379 -17.84 15.61 -1.26
N GLY A 380 -17.49 14.95 -0.15
CA GLY A 380 -18.35 14.00 0.56
C GLY A 380 -19.47 14.60 1.41
N LEU A 381 -19.68 15.93 1.38
CA LEU A 381 -20.71 16.63 2.16
C LEU A 381 -21.90 17.06 1.28
N PRO A 382 -23.13 17.18 1.84
CA PRO A 382 -24.30 17.60 1.09
C PRO A 382 -24.13 19.03 0.56
N TYR A 383 -24.58 19.24 -0.70
CA TYR A 383 -24.47 20.50 -1.43
C TYR A 383 -24.96 21.69 -0.61
N SER A 384 -24.20 22.79 -0.67
CA SER A 384 -24.32 23.99 0.17
C SER A 384 -23.49 25.09 -0.48
N GLU A 385 -23.96 26.33 -0.45
CA GLU A 385 -23.21 27.50 -0.94
C GLU A 385 -21.88 27.70 -0.17
N GLU A 386 -21.86 27.36 1.11
CA GLU A 386 -20.66 27.36 1.93
C GLU A 386 -19.67 26.26 1.53
N ILE A 387 -20.12 25.19 0.86
CA ILE A 387 -19.26 24.09 0.42
C ILE A 387 -18.71 24.37 -0.98
N THR A 388 -19.47 24.99 -1.89
CA THR A 388 -18.94 25.40 -3.20
C THR A 388 -17.83 26.44 -3.03
N THR A 389 -18.08 27.47 -2.23
CA THR A 389 -17.06 28.48 -1.87
C THR A 389 -15.85 27.87 -1.15
N ILE A 390 -16.04 26.92 -0.22
CA ILE A 390 -14.89 26.21 0.39
C ILE A 390 -14.12 25.37 -0.64
N LYS A 391 -14.77 24.71 -1.60
CA LYS A 391 -14.09 23.97 -2.68
C LYS A 391 -13.28 24.90 -3.57
N GLU A 392 -13.86 26.02 -4.00
CA GLU A 392 -13.19 27.04 -4.81
C GLU A 392 -11.95 27.62 -4.09
N ASN A 393 -12.09 27.98 -2.81
CA ASN A 393 -10.97 28.49 -2.02
C ASN A 393 -9.91 27.40 -1.78
N LEU A 394 -10.30 26.15 -1.55
CA LEU A 394 -9.36 25.03 -1.43
C LEU A 394 -8.57 24.83 -2.74
N THR A 395 -9.24 24.75 -3.89
CA THR A 395 -8.56 24.54 -5.19
C THR A 395 -7.68 25.72 -5.59
N GLN A 396 -8.09 26.96 -5.29
CA GLN A 396 -7.26 28.16 -5.50
C GLN A 396 -5.92 28.08 -4.73
N TYR A 397 -5.92 27.49 -3.53
CA TYR A 397 -4.72 27.28 -2.71
C TYR A 397 -4.03 25.92 -3.01
N GLY A 398 -4.32 25.29 -4.15
CA GLY A 398 -3.66 24.07 -4.59
C GLY A 398 -4.12 22.80 -3.89
N ALA A 399 -5.36 22.77 -3.36
CA ALA A 399 -5.95 21.52 -2.89
C ALA A 399 -6.18 20.55 -4.05
N VAL A 400 -5.79 19.30 -3.83
CA VAL A 400 -5.88 18.18 -4.77
C VAL A 400 -6.53 16.99 -4.06
N ARG A 401 -7.19 16.09 -4.79
CA ARG A 401 -7.82 14.90 -4.19
C ARG A 401 -6.76 13.89 -3.75
N ALA A 402 -7.03 13.09 -2.72
CA ALA A 402 -6.01 12.18 -2.16
C ALA A 402 -5.46 11.17 -3.17
N ASN A 403 -6.28 10.74 -4.13
CA ASN A 403 -5.92 9.85 -5.24
C ASN A 403 -5.09 10.53 -6.34
N GLU A 404 -5.18 11.85 -6.49
CA GLU A 404 -4.41 12.63 -7.48
C GLU A 404 -3.01 13.00 -6.95
N LEU A 405 -2.84 13.06 -5.62
CA LEU A 405 -1.61 13.52 -4.95
C LEU A 405 -0.33 12.75 -5.34
N ASN A 406 -0.46 11.48 -5.75
CA ASN A 406 0.65 10.62 -6.21
C ASN A 406 0.48 10.13 -7.66
N GLN A 407 -0.51 10.63 -8.41
CA GLN A 407 -0.89 10.12 -9.73
C GLN A 407 0.30 9.82 -10.67
N PRO A 408 1.28 10.70 -10.92
CA PRO A 408 2.39 10.39 -11.82
C PRO A 408 3.31 9.25 -11.33
N ARG A 409 3.39 9.01 -10.01
CA ARG A 409 4.14 7.86 -9.45
C ARG A 409 3.38 6.56 -9.59
N ASP A 410 2.07 6.58 -9.41
CA ASP A 410 1.23 5.38 -9.55
C ASP A 410 1.03 4.99 -11.02
N GLU A 411 0.88 5.97 -11.92
CA GLU A 411 0.91 5.75 -13.38
C GLU A 411 2.25 5.16 -13.84
N LEU A 412 3.38 5.71 -13.38
CA LEU A 412 4.71 5.14 -13.65
C LEU A 412 4.84 3.72 -13.10
N ARG A 413 4.33 3.45 -11.89
CA ARG A 413 4.36 2.10 -11.31
C ARG A 413 3.51 1.13 -12.14
N ASN A 414 2.35 1.55 -12.63
CA ASN A 414 1.50 0.73 -13.48
C ASN A 414 2.20 0.40 -14.81
N THR A 415 2.75 1.38 -15.53
CA THR A 415 3.48 1.14 -16.80
C THR A 415 4.71 0.24 -16.61
N VAL A 416 5.46 0.40 -15.50
CA VAL A 416 6.56 -0.52 -15.16
C VAL A 416 6.06 -1.95 -14.90
N THR A 417 4.89 -2.14 -14.28
CA THR A 417 4.32 -3.49 -14.11
C THR A 417 3.79 -4.09 -15.42
N GLU A 418 3.31 -3.27 -16.35
CA GLU A 418 2.86 -3.68 -17.68
C GLU A 418 4.04 -4.14 -18.54
N ILE A 419 5.08 -3.30 -18.67
CA ILE A 419 6.35 -3.64 -19.36
C ILE A 419 6.94 -4.95 -18.78
N LYS A 420 6.90 -5.13 -17.46
CA LYS A 420 7.39 -6.37 -16.82
C LYS A 420 6.58 -7.61 -17.23
N LYS A 421 5.26 -7.49 -17.40
CA LYS A 421 4.40 -8.58 -17.88
C LYS A 421 4.68 -8.88 -19.35
N ASP A 422 4.78 -7.86 -20.19
CA ASP A 422 5.02 -8.01 -21.63
C ASP A 422 6.39 -8.62 -21.93
N VAL A 423 7.44 -8.20 -21.22
CA VAL A 423 8.76 -8.85 -21.32
C VAL A 423 8.69 -10.32 -20.88
N HIS A 424 7.88 -10.65 -19.88
CA HIS A 424 7.71 -12.04 -19.44
C HIS A 424 6.98 -12.90 -20.49
N THR A 425 5.89 -12.40 -21.09
CA THR A 425 5.15 -13.13 -22.13
C THR A 425 5.97 -13.29 -23.41
N GLN A 426 6.72 -12.26 -23.82
CA GLN A 426 7.67 -12.33 -24.95
C GLN A 426 8.75 -13.39 -24.72
N LEU A 427 9.35 -13.44 -23.52
CA LEU A 427 10.36 -14.45 -23.17
C LEU A 427 9.76 -15.87 -23.14
N GLU A 428 8.53 -16.03 -22.66
CA GLU A 428 7.85 -17.33 -22.66
C GLU A 428 7.51 -17.80 -24.08
N GLN A 429 7.05 -16.89 -24.94
CA GLN A 429 6.80 -17.17 -26.36
C GLN A 429 8.11 -17.53 -27.09
N ALA A 430 9.19 -16.77 -26.89
CA ALA A 430 10.51 -17.09 -27.44
C ALA A 430 11.02 -18.46 -26.97
N ARG A 431 10.76 -18.84 -25.71
CA ARG A 431 11.09 -20.17 -25.17
C ARG A 431 10.28 -21.28 -25.86
N LYS A 432 8.98 -21.10 -26.07
CA LYS A 432 8.11 -22.05 -26.80
C LYS A 432 8.55 -22.21 -28.26
N THR A 433 8.88 -21.11 -28.94
CA THR A 433 9.43 -21.14 -30.32
C THR A 433 10.79 -21.85 -30.39
N ASN A 434 11.70 -21.61 -29.43
CA ASN A 434 12.96 -22.33 -29.39
C ASN A 434 12.77 -23.85 -29.17
N GLN A 435 11.79 -24.25 -28.36
CA GLN A 435 11.44 -25.66 -28.20
C GLN A 435 10.91 -26.27 -29.51
N SER A 436 9.98 -25.62 -30.21
CA SER A 436 9.44 -26.15 -31.48
C SER A 436 10.51 -26.22 -32.58
N VAL A 437 11.35 -25.18 -32.71
CA VAL A 437 12.50 -25.18 -33.65
C VAL A 437 13.49 -26.30 -33.32
N SER A 438 13.75 -26.57 -32.03
CA SER A 438 14.62 -27.70 -31.63
C SER A 438 14.03 -29.07 -32.01
N GLY A 439 12.70 -29.22 -31.94
CA GLY A 439 11.96 -30.40 -32.39
C GLY A 439 12.10 -30.61 -33.90
N ILE A 440 11.78 -29.58 -34.69
CA ILE A 440 11.92 -29.58 -36.16
C ILE A 440 13.37 -29.91 -36.55
N ALA A 441 14.37 -29.34 -35.86
CA ALA A 441 15.78 -29.62 -36.11
C ALA A 441 16.20 -31.05 -35.73
N LYS A 442 15.49 -31.73 -34.83
CA LYS A 442 15.70 -33.16 -34.52
C LYS A 442 15.07 -34.05 -35.60
N GLU A 443 13.87 -33.74 -36.04
CA GLU A 443 13.14 -34.46 -37.09
C GLU A 443 13.84 -34.36 -38.45
N LEU A 444 14.28 -33.15 -38.86
CA LEU A 444 15.04 -32.95 -40.09
C LEU A 444 16.38 -33.72 -40.09
N ARG A 445 17.01 -33.93 -38.92
CA ARG A 445 18.19 -34.78 -38.79
C ARG A 445 17.86 -36.27 -38.98
N LYS A 446 16.69 -36.72 -38.51
CA LYS A 446 16.19 -38.09 -38.72
C LYS A 446 15.92 -38.34 -40.20
N LEU A 447 15.16 -37.47 -40.87
CA LEU A 447 14.87 -37.58 -42.31
C LEU A 447 16.14 -37.58 -43.17
N HIS A 448 17.11 -36.70 -42.88
CA HIS A 448 18.39 -36.71 -43.58
C HIS A 448 19.21 -37.99 -43.36
N ARG A 449 19.08 -38.65 -42.19
CA ARG A 449 19.75 -39.93 -41.92
C ARG A 449 19.09 -41.07 -42.70
N GLU A 450 17.76 -41.11 -42.71
CA GLU A 450 16.96 -42.11 -43.44
C GLU A 450 17.19 -42.00 -44.95
N GLY A 451 17.19 -40.78 -45.51
CA GLY A 451 17.48 -40.55 -46.93
C GLY A 451 18.88 -40.99 -47.37
N ILE A 452 19.91 -40.80 -46.51
CA ILE A 452 21.27 -41.29 -46.77
C ILE A 452 21.29 -42.82 -46.76
N ASN A 453 20.70 -43.46 -45.75
CA ASN A 453 20.63 -44.93 -45.68
C ASN A 453 19.93 -45.53 -46.91
N ASN A 454 18.82 -44.94 -47.36
CA ASN A 454 18.09 -45.44 -48.53
C ASN A 454 18.93 -45.35 -49.82
N ALA A 455 19.52 -44.18 -50.09
CA ALA A 455 20.37 -43.99 -51.27
C ALA A 455 21.56 -44.96 -51.29
N THR A 456 22.18 -45.19 -50.12
CA THR A 456 23.29 -46.13 -49.96
C THR A 456 22.87 -47.59 -50.23
N ASN A 457 21.68 -48.00 -49.78
CA ASN A 457 21.14 -49.34 -50.08
C ASN A 457 20.81 -49.52 -51.57
N SER A 458 20.32 -48.49 -52.27
CA SER A 458 20.13 -48.56 -53.73
C SER A 458 21.47 -48.69 -54.47
N VAL A 459 22.49 -47.99 -53.95
CA VAL A 459 23.84 -47.96 -54.53
C VAL A 459 24.54 -49.32 -54.51
N THR A 460 24.41 -50.09 -53.43
CA THR A 460 25.03 -51.43 -53.33
C THR A 460 24.41 -52.43 -54.30
N VAL A 461 23.09 -52.36 -54.51
CA VAL A 461 22.39 -53.21 -55.49
C VAL A 461 22.92 -52.95 -56.90
N VAL A 462 23.05 -51.69 -57.30
CA VAL A 462 23.60 -51.32 -58.62
C VAL A 462 25.07 -51.75 -58.77
N ALA A 463 25.90 -51.56 -57.74
CA ALA A 463 27.29 -52.01 -57.76
C ALA A 463 27.40 -53.54 -57.89
N SER A 464 26.55 -54.29 -57.17
CA SER A 464 26.48 -55.75 -57.29
C SER A 464 26.12 -56.19 -58.72
N LEU A 465 25.13 -55.54 -59.35
CA LEU A 465 24.74 -55.83 -60.74
C LEU A 465 25.86 -55.54 -61.75
N PHE A 466 26.66 -54.48 -61.57
CA PHE A 466 27.82 -54.24 -62.43
C PHE A 466 28.93 -55.27 -62.20
N ALA A 467 29.15 -55.72 -60.97
CA ALA A 467 30.11 -56.79 -60.67
C ALA A 467 29.70 -58.13 -61.30
N THR A 468 28.42 -58.53 -61.24
CA THR A 468 27.94 -59.78 -61.85
C THR A 468 28.00 -59.75 -63.38
N VAL A 469 27.61 -58.63 -64.01
CA VAL A 469 27.71 -58.46 -65.46
C VAL A 469 29.18 -58.49 -65.91
N ALA A 470 30.07 -57.76 -65.23
CA ALA A 470 31.49 -57.76 -65.58
C ALA A 470 32.15 -59.14 -65.36
N PHE A 471 31.78 -59.87 -64.31
CA PHE A 471 32.27 -61.23 -64.07
C PHE A 471 31.82 -62.20 -65.17
N ALA A 472 30.52 -62.20 -65.50
CA ALA A 472 29.98 -63.04 -66.58
C ALA A 472 30.65 -62.74 -67.93
N ALA A 473 30.90 -61.46 -68.23
CA ALA A 473 31.50 -61.02 -69.49
C ALA A 473 32.92 -61.58 -69.74
N ILE A 474 33.67 -61.98 -68.69
CA ILE A 474 35.00 -62.59 -68.88
C ILE A 474 34.88 -63.99 -69.51
N PHE A 475 33.85 -64.75 -69.11
CA PHE A 475 33.68 -66.16 -69.51
C PHE A 475 32.82 -66.37 -70.75
N THR A 476 32.13 -65.32 -71.24
CA THR A 476 31.27 -65.40 -72.45
C THR A 476 31.97 -64.99 -73.74
N LEU A 477 33.26 -64.66 -73.70
CA LEU A 477 34.05 -64.44 -74.92
C LEU A 477 34.38 -65.75 -75.64
N PRO A 478 34.44 -65.76 -76.98
CA PRO A 478 34.78 -66.96 -77.74
C PRO A 478 36.18 -67.48 -77.38
N GLY A 479 36.25 -68.72 -76.90
CA GLY A 479 37.47 -69.44 -76.59
C GLY A 479 38.26 -69.87 -77.84
N GLY A 480 39.43 -70.46 -77.61
CA GLY A 480 40.26 -71.03 -78.67
C GLY A 480 40.26 -72.55 -78.65
N ASP A 481 40.21 -73.16 -79.84
CA ASP A 481 40.23 -74.62 -80.03
C ASP A 481 41.66 -75.20 -80.03
N LEU A 482 42.65 -74.42 -79.59
CA LEU A 482 44.06 -74.79 -79.48
C LEU A 482 44.39 -74.94 -77.98
N ASP A 483 44.78 -76.16 -77.55
CA ASP A 483 45.06 -76.56 -76.15
C ASP A 483 46.14 -75.74 -75.40
N SER A 484 46.66 -74.69 -76.03
CA SER A 484 47.53 -73.64 -75.48
C SER A 484 46.95 -72.84 -74.30
N GLY A 485 45.63 -72.85 -74.10
CA GLY A 485 44.96 -72.04 -73.06
C GLY A 485 44.90 -70.54 -73.33
N GLU A 486 45.37 -70.06 -74.48
CA GLU A 486 45.28 -68.64 -74.87
C GLU A 486 43.99 -68.36 -75.65
N ALA A 487 43.31 -67.24 -75.35
CA ALA A 487 42.13 -66.82 -76.10
C ALA A 487 42.52 -66.39 -77.52
N VAL A 488 41.86 -66.92 -78.56
CA VAL A 488 42.14 -66.64 -79.99
C VAL A 488 42.13 -65.13 -80.34
N VAL A 489 41.48 -64.31 -79.53
CA VAL A 489 41.35 -62.85 -79.73
C VAL A 489 42.37 -62.04 -78.90
N SER A 490 43.30 -62.67 -78.17
CA SER A 490 44.28 -62.03 -77.26
C SER A 490 45.09 -60.88 -77.89
N PHE A 491 45.52 -61.09 -79.14
CA PHE A 491 46.31 -60.12 -79.90
C PHE A 491 45.50 -58.91 -80.39
N SER A 492 44.16 -58.96 -80.35
CA SER A 492 43.29 -57.87 -80.77
C SER A 492 43.33 -56.67 -79.82
N VAL A 493 43.41 -55.46 -80.38
CA VAL A 493 43.32 -54.21 -79.62
C VAL A 493 41.97 -54.14 -78.87
N SER A 494 40.88 -54.60 -79.47
CA SER A 494 39.56 -54.65 -78.83
C SER A 494 39.52 -55.56 -77.59
N PHE A 495 40.24 -56.69 -77.62
CA PHE A 495 40.34 -57.60 -76.47
C PHE A 495 41.15 -56.99 -75.33
N LYS A 496 42.28 -56.33 -75.64
CA LYS A 496 43.09 -55.62 -74.64
C LYS A 496 42.31 -54.49 -73.96
N ILE A 497 41.54 -53.71 -74.74
CA ILE A 497 40.65 -52.68 -74.19
C ILE A 497 39.54 -53.32 -73.34
N PHE A 498 38.86 -54.35 -73.85
CA PHE A 498 37.84 -55.09 -73.10
C PHE A 498 38.36 -55.57 -71.75
N PHE A 499 39.47 -56.30 -71.72
CA PHE A 499 40.01 -56.93 -70.51
C PHE A 499 40.34 -55.88 -69.43
N ILE A 500 41.03 -54.80 -69.81
CA ILE A 500 41.42 -53.73 -68.88
C ILE A 500 40.19 -53.01 -68.30
N PHE A 501 39.24 -52.59 -69.15
CA PHE A 501 38.05 -51.86 -68.68
C PHE A 501 37.07 -52.77 -67.92
N ASN A 502 36.96 -54.05 -68.29
CA ASN A 502 36.10 -55.01 -67.60
C ASN A 502 36.65 -55.39 -66.22
N ALA A 503 37.97 -55.60 -66.10
CA ALA A 503 38.64 -55.79 -64.81
C ALA A 503 38.47 -54.54 -63.92
N LEU A 504 38.71 -53.34 -64.47
CA LEU A 504 38.53 -52.09 -63.73
C LEU A 504 37.08 -51.91 -63.23
N SER A 505 36.09 -52.25 -64.06
CA SER A 505 34.68 -52.28 -63.67
C SER A 505 34.40 -53.26 -62.52
N LEU A 506 34.86 -54.50 -62.63
CA LEU A 506 34.65 -55.54 -61.61
C LEU A 506 35.26 -55.13 -60.26
N PHE A 507 36.53 -54.71 -60.26
CA PHE A 507 37.22 -54.33 -59.01
C PHE A 507 36.66 -53.04 -58.39
N THR A 508 36.28 -52.03 -59.19
CA THR A 508 35.64 -50.81 -58.63
C THR A 508 34.25 -51.12 -58.06
N SER A 509 33.49 -52.01 -58.69
CA SER A 509 32.17 -52.44 -58.22
C SER A 509 32.24 -53.25 -56.92
N LEU A 510 33.17 -54.21 -56.82
CA LEU A 510 33.40 -54.96 -55.59
C LEU A 510 33.96 -54.08 -54.46
N ALA A 511 34.86 -53.14 -54.77
CA ALA A 511 35.38 -52.19 -53.79
C ALA A 511 34.26 -51.33 -53.18
N VAL A 512 33.29 -50.88 -53.98
CA VAL A 512 32.11 -50.15 -53.48
C VAL A 512 31.31 -51.01 -52.49
N VAL A 513 31.08 -52.29 -52.78
CA VAL A 513 30.34 -53.20 -51.88
C VAL A 513 31.11 -53.47 -50.59
N LEU A 514 32.43 -53.75 -50.66
CA LEU A 514 33.27 -54.01 -49.49
C LEU A 514 33.43 -52.78 -48.58
N VAL A 515 33.63 -51.60 -49.17
CA VAL A 515 33.63 -50.33 -48.41
C VAL A 515 32.28 -50.13 -47.71
N GLN A 516 31.17 -50.52 -48.34
CA GLN A 516 29.85 -50.35 -47.73
C GLN A 516 29.55 -51.34 -46.58
N ILE A 517 30.13 -52.54 -46.61
CA ILE A 517 29.99 -53.53 -45.52
C ILE A 517 30.87 -53.15 -44.32
N THR A 518 32.07 -52.61 -44.56
CA THR A 518 33.05 -52.28 -43.52
C THR A 518 32.74 -50.99 -42.74
N LEU A 519 31.84 -50.14 -43.24
CA LEU A 519 31.41 -48.90 -42.56
C LEU A 519 30.41 -49.18 -41.42
N VAL A 520 30.95 -49.49 -40.24
CA VAL A 520 30.17 -49.52 -38.98
C VAL A 520 29.49 -48.16 -38.76
N ARG A 521 28.16 -48.18 -38.60
CA ARG A 521 27.31 -46.98 -38.49
C ARG A 521 27.55 -46.21 -37.18
N GLY A 522 28.52 -45.29 -37.16
CA GLY A 522 28.80 -44.39 -36.04
C GLY A 522 28.67 -42.90 -36.36
N GLU A 523 29.43 -42.39 -37.34
CA GLU A 523 29.67 -40.95 -37.50
C GLU A 523 29.12 -40.33 -38.80
N THR A 524 28.17 -39.38 -38.67
CA THR A 524 27.52 -38.72 -39.82
C THR A 524 28.45 -37.96 -40.79
N LYS A 525 29.58 -37.44 -40.31
CA LYS A 525 30.41 -36.45 -41.04
C LYS A 525 31.42 -37.13 -41.96
N THR A 526 32.00 -38.23 -41.50
CA THR A 526 32.84 -39.16 -42.26
C THR A 526 31.97 -39.91 -43.26
N GLU A 527 30.85 -40.49 -42.82
CA GLU A 527 29.88 -41.21 -43.66
C GLU A 527 29.43 -40.40 -44.90
N ARG A 528 29.10 -39.11 -44.76
CA ARG A 528 28.76 -38.24 -45.91
C ARG A 528 29.89 -38.08 -46.93
N ARG A 529 31.15 -38.03 -46.49
CA ARG A 529 32.30 -37.97 -47.41
C ARG A 529 32.47 -39.29 -48.13
N VAL A 530 32.31 -40.41 -47.42
CA VAL A 530 32.43 -41.75 -48.00
C VAL A 530 31.30 -42.02 -49.01
N VAL A 531 30.06 -41.60 -48.75
CA VAL A 531 28.97 -41.67 -49.73
C VAL A 531 29.25 -40.82 -50.99
N GLU A 532 29.90 -39.65 -50.89
CA GLU A 532 30.34 -38.90 -52.09
C GLU A 532 31.45 -39.63 -52.88
N VAL A 533 32.35 -40.36 -52.19
CA VAL A 533 33.37 -41.19 -52.84
C VAL A 533 32.76 -42.43 -53.50
N ILE A 534 31.92 -43.17 -52.79
CA ILE A 534 31.19 -44.34 -53.29
C ILE A 534 30.39 -43.99 -54.56
N ASN A 535 29.65 -42.89 -54.55
CA ASN A 535 28.91 -42.44 -55.71
C ASN A 535 29.87 -42.22 -56.90
N LYS A 536 30.97 -41.48 -56.73
CA LYS A 536 31.98 -41.28 -57.79
C LYS A 536 32.59 -42.59 -58.32
N LEU A 537 32.86 -43.56 -57.45
CA LEU A 537 33.35 -44.88 -57.85
C LEU A 537 32.31 -45.66 -58.67
N MET A 538 31.02 -45.51 -58.38
CA MET A 538 29.95 -46.05 -59.23
C MET A 538 29.93 -45.40 -60.62
N TRP A 539 30.05 -44.06 -60.72
CA TRP A 539 30.11 -43.40 -62.04
C TRP A 539 31.31 -43.91 -62.85
N LEU A 540 32.46 -44.13 -62.20
CA LEU A 540 33.63 -44.75 -62.84
C LEU A 540 33.32 -46.17 -63.33
N ALA A 541 32.77 -47.04 -62.46
CA ALA A 541 32.37 -48.40 -62.82
C ALA A 541 31.40 -48.44 -64.02
N SER A 542 30.38 -47.57 -64.03
CA SER A 542 29.42 -47.45 -65.12
C SER A 542 30.02 -46.98 -66.44
N VAL A 543 31.05 -46.12 -66.41
CA VAL A 543 31.79 -45.77 -67.64
C VAL A 543 32.63 -46.97 -68.09
N CYS A 544 33.31 -47.66 -67.17
CA CYS A 544 34.13 -48.83 -67.48
C CYS A 544 33.32 -50.01 -68.06
N THR A 545 32.13 -50.34 -67.51
CA THR A 545 31.26 -51.38 -68.08
C THR A 545 30.86 -51.07 -69.52
N THR A 546 30.57 -49.81 -69.84
CA THR A 546 30.10 -49.44 -71.18
C THR A 546 31.22 -49.45 -72.22
N VAL A 547 32.44 -49.03 -71.87
CA VAL A 547 33.63 -49.20 -72.72
C VAL A 547 33.96 -50.68 -72.93
N ALA A 548 33.85 -51.50 -71.87
CA ALA A 548 33.99 -52.95 -71.99
C ALA A 548 32.92 -53.56 -72.92
N PHE A 549 31.64 -53.24 -72.73
CA PHE A 549 30.54 -53.76 -73.55
C PHE A 549 30.67 -53.35 -75.03
N ILE A 550 31.02 -52.09 -75.30
CA ILE A 550 31.34 -51.60 -76.65
C ILE A 550 32.50 -52.39 -77.27
N SER A 551 33.56 -52.67 -76.50
CA SER A 551 34.71 -53.46 -76.97
C SER A 551 34.33 -54.92 -77.22
N SER A 552 33.48 -55.50 -76.38
CA SER A 552 32.94 -56.86 -76.51
C SER A 552 32.09 -57.02 -77.78
N ALA A 553 31.28 -56.02 -78.15
CA ALA A 553 30.50 -56.04 -79.38
C ALA A 553 31.39 -56.23 -80.64
N TYR A 554 32.57 -55.59 -80.69
CA TYR A 554 33.53 -55.82 -81.78
C TYR A 554 34.20 -57.20 -81.75
N ILE A 555 34.33 -57.82 -80.57
CA ILE A 555 34.89 -59.17 -80.42
C ILE A 555 33.86 -60.21 -80.91
N VAL A 556 32.62 -60.12 -80.43
CA VAL A 556 31.57 -61.12 -80.70
C VAL A 556 31.06 -61.09 -82.15
N VAL A 557 30.90 -59.90 -82.74
CA VAL A 557 30.35 -59.76 -84.11
C VAL A 557 31.38 -60.11 -85.20
N GLY A 558 32.67 -59.97 -84.90
CA GLY A 558 33.77 -60.29 -85.82
C GLY A 558 33.87 -59.40 -87.07
N ARG A 559 34.89 -59.67 -87.90
CA ARG A 559 35.27 -58.81 -89.05
C ARG A 559 34.26 -58.76 -90.20
N ARG A 560 33.31 -59.70 -90.29
CA ARG A 560 32.35 -59.76 -91.43
C ARG A 560 31.21 -58.77 -91.28
N ASN A 561 30.72 -58.54 -90.06
CA ASN A 561 29.50 -57.77 -89.78
C ASN A 561 29.79 -56.49 -88.97
N ILE A 562 30.93 -55.83 -89.22
CA ILE A 562 31.40 -54.66 -88.45
C ILE A 562 30.34 -53.56 -88.33
N TRP A 563 29.47 -53.40 -89.34
CA TRP A 563 28.36 -52.43 -89.32
C TRP A 563 27.39 -52.63 -88.13
N ALA A 564 27.14 -53.87 -87.71
CA ALA A 564 26.31 -54.17 -86.54
C ALA A 564 27.01 -53.77 -85.22
N ALA A 565 28.33 -53.97 -85.13
CA ALA A 565 29.10 -53.49 -83.99
C ALA A 565 29.12 -51.94 -83.93
N ILE A 566 29.31 -51.27 -85.08
CA ILE A 566 29.21 -49.81 -85.19
C ILE A 566 27.84 -49.33 -84.72
N LEU A 567 26.74 -49.95 -85.16
CA LEU A 567 25.38 -49.61 -84.73
C LEU A 567 25.22 -49.71 -83.21
N VAL A 568 25.70 -50.79 -82.59
CA VAL A 568 25.70 -50.95 -81.12
C VAL A 568 26.53 -49.86 -80.45
N THR A 569 27.67 -49.45 -81.01
CA THR A 569 28.47 -48.35 -80.44
C THR A 569 27.80 -46.97 -80.54
N VAL A 570 27.11 -46.69 -81.65
CA VAL A 570 26.39 -45.42 -81.81
C VAL A 570 25.21 -45.35 -80.83
N ILE A 571 24.40 -46.42 -80.74
CA ILE A 571 23.26 -46.48 -79.82
C ILE A 571 23.74 -46.42 -78.37
N GLY A 572 24.68 -47.27 -77.97
CA GLY A 572 25.22 -47.30 -76.61
C GLY A 572 25.93 -46.00 -76.22
N GLY A 573 26.72 -45.43 -77.14
CA GLY A 573 27.42 -44.16 -76.96
C GLY A 573 26.46 -42.98 -76.77
N VAL A 574 25.40 -42.87 -77.57
CA VAL A 574 24.38 -41.81 -77.43
C VAL A 574 23.61 -41.94 -76.12
N ILE A 575 23.20 -43.16 -75.74
CA ILE A 575 22.50 -43.40 -74.46
C ILE A 575 23.39 -43.01 -73.28
N MET A 576 24.66 -43.45 -73.26
CA MET A 576 25.57 -43.12 -72.18
C MET A 576 25.95 -41.64 -72.14
N ALA A 577 26.22 -41.01 -73.28
CA ALA A 577 26.49 -39.58 -73.34
C ALA A 577 25.27 -38.76 -72.85
N GLY A 578 24.05 -39.18 -73.19
CA GLY A 578 22.81 -38.58 -72.70
C GLY A 578 22.65 -38.69 -71.19
N VAL A 579 22.78 -39.90 -70.62
CA VAL A 579 22.60 -40.15 -69.18
C VAL A 579 23.71 -39.50 -68.36
N LEU A 580 24.98 -39.67 -68.74
CA LEU A 580 26.13 -39.06 -68.05
C LEU A 580 26.08 -37.52 -68.18
N GLY A 581 25.78 -36.99 -69.36
CA GLY A 581 25.74 -35.55 -69.64
C GLY A 581 24.63 -34.83 -68.88
N THR A 582 23.40 -35.37 -68.90
CA THR A 582 22.27 -34.78 -68.16
C THR A 582 22.52 -34.81 -66.65
N MET A 583 23.00 -35.92 -66.11
CA MET A 583 23.24 -36.06 -64.67
C MET A 583 24.40 -35.19 -64.17
N THR A 584 25.51 -35.14 -64.90
CA THR A 584 26.63 -34.24 -64.57
C THR A 584 26.22 -32.77 -64.65
N TYR A 585 25.41 -32.38 -65.64
CA TYR A 585 24.82 -31.03 -65.71
C TYR A 585 23.98 -30.68 -64.47
N TYR A 586 23.09 -31.57 -64.01
CA TYR A 586 22.31 -31.33 -62.79
C TYR A 586 23.18 -31.28 -61.51
N VAL A 587 24.22 -32.11 -61.41
CA VAL A 587 25.18 -32.07 -60.29
C VAL A 587 25.98 -30.76 -60.29
N VAL A 588 26.43 -30.27 -61.45
CA VAL A 588 27.15 -28.99 -61.56
C VAL A 588 26.21 -27.81 -61.29
N LYS A 589 25.00 -27.81 -61.84
CA LYS A 589 23.96 -26.78 -61.61
C LYS A 589 23.61 -26.66 -60.13
N SER A 590 23.36 -27.80 -59.46
CA SER A 590 23.07 -27.82 -58.01
C SER A 590 24.27 -27.40 -57.15
N LYS A 591 25.51 -27.80 -57.50
CA LYS A 591 26.74 -27.31 -56.83
C LYS A 591 26.93 -25.79 -57.06
N LYS A 592 26.62 -25.24 -58.24
CA LYS A 592 26.68 -23.79 -58.53
C LYS A 592 25.67 -23.01 -57.68
N PHE A 593 24.40 -23.43 -57.65
CA PHE A 593 23.37 -22.82 -56.79
C PHE A 593 23.74 -22.86 -55.29
N ARG A 594 24.30 -23.98 -54.79
CA ARG A 594 24.78 -24.07 -53.40
C ARG A 594 25.96 -23.14 -53.10
N ARG A 595 26.86 -22.90 -54.06
CA ARG A 595 27.98 -21.94 -53.92
C ARG A 595 27.50 -20.49 -53.91
N VAL A 596 26.57 -20.12 -54.79
CA VAL A 596 25.95 -18.77 -54.83
C VAL A 596 25.24 -18.48 -53.50
N ARG A 597 24.34 -19.38 -53.07
CA ARG A 597 23.59 -19.25 -51.81
C ARG A 597 24.49 -19.23 -50.56
N LYS A 598 25.70 -19.80 -50.62
CA LYS A 598 26.72 -19.63 -49.56
C LYS A 598 27.39 -18.27 -49.59
N ARG A 599 27.76 -17.75 -50.77
CA ARG A 599 28.32 -16.40 -50.92
C ARG A 599 27.34 -15.33 -50.45
N GLU A 600 26.06 -15.43 -50.82
CA GLU A 600 24.99 -14.52 -50.36
C GLU A 600 24.80 -14.49 -48.85
N LYS A 601 25.01 -15.63 -48.16
CA LYS A 601 24.97 -15.67 -46.70
C LYS A 601 26.22 -15.04 -46.07
N MET A 602 27.40 -15.33 -46.61
CA MET A 602 28.65 -14.74 -46.11
C MET A 602 28.71 -13.22 -46.35
N SER A 603 28.21 -12.70 -47.48
CA SER A 603 28.16 -11.25 -47.70
C SER A 603 27.20 -10.56 -46.74
N ARG A 604 26.00 -11.10 -46.50
CA ARG A 604 25.03 -10.54 -45.54
C ARG A 604 25.53 -10.56 -44.09
N THR A 605 26.34 -11.55 -43.69
CA THR A 605 27.03 -11.52 -42.39
C THR A 605 28.18 -10.52 -42.37
N GLY A 606 28.99 -10.44 -43.44
CA GLY A 606 30.12 -9.52 -43.53
C GLY A 606 29.74 -8.04 -43.44
N THR A 607 28.57 -7.64 -43.95
CA THR A 607 28.10 -6.24 -43.88
C THR A 607 27.65 -5.81 -42.48
N ILE A 608 27.40 -6.75 -41.56
CA ILE A 608 26.99 -6.43 -40.17
C ILE A 608 28.20 -6.26 -39.24
N TYR A 609 29.36 -6.86 -39.58
CA TYR A 609 30.58 -6.83 -38.76
C TYR A 609 31.56 -5.70 -39.11
N SER A 610 31.27 -4.84 -40.09
CA SER A 610 32.17 -3.73 -40.48
C SER A 610 32.06 -2.48 -39.60
N SER A 611 31.23 -2.48 -38.56
CA SER A 611 31.15 -1.37 -37.59
C SER A 611 31.28 -1.87 -36.14
N ARG A 612 32.54 -1.83 -35.65
CA ARG A 612 33.07 -2.13 -34.30
C ARG A 612 33.68 -3.53 -34.13
N HIS A 613 35.01 -3.57 -34.22
CA HIS A 613 35.82 -4.53 -33.46
C HIS A 613 37.09 -3.86 -32.93
N SER A 614 37.14 -3.74 -31.60
CA SER A 614 38.27 -3.46 -30.70
C SER A 614 37.57 -3.51 -29.32
N GLU A 615 37.69 -4.53 -28.48
CA GLU A 615 38.71 -5.58 -28.29
C GLU A 615 38.09 -6.89 -27.76
N SER A 616 38.89 -7.96 -27.72
CA SER A 616 38.84 -9.10 -26.80
C SER A 616 37.68 -10.12 -26.87
N ASP A 617 38.07 -11.39 -26.74
CA ASP A 617 37.20 -12.57 -26.82
C ASP A 617 36.20 -12.72 -25.65
N SER A 618 34.96 -13.08 -25.99
CA SER A 618 34.21 -14.11 -25.24
C SER A 618 32.97 -14.58 -26.02
N GLU A 619 32.71 -15.89 -26.02
CA GLU A 619 31.58 -16.50 -26.73
C GLU A 619 30.22 -16.19 -26.06
N VAL A 620 29.46 -15.22 -26.59
CA VAL A 620 28.00 -15.15 -26.32
C VAL A 620 27.24 -14.72 -27.58
N ASN A 621 26.96 -15.67 -28.48
CA ASN A 621 26.02 -15.44 -29.59
C ASN A 621 24.57 -15.40 -29.08
N ARG A 622 24.06 -14.21 -28.74
CA ARG A 622 22.64 -13.99 -28.48
C ARG A 622 21.85 -14.02 -29.79
N ILE A 623 21.00 -15.03 -29.96
CA ILE A 623 20.01 -15.08 -31.04
C ILE A 623 18.90 -14.09 -30.70
N TYR A 624 18.87 -12.94 -31.38
CA TYR A 624 17.68 -12.11 -31.44
C TYR A 624 16.78 -12.60 -32.59
N ALA A 625 15.53 -12.87 -32.26
CA ALA A 625 14.46 -13.01 -33.24
C ALA A 625 13.89 -11.63 -33.58
N LEU A 626 13.41 -11.50 -34.83
CA LEU A 626 12.33 -10.59 -35.20
C LEU A 626 11.04 -11.40 -35.22
#